data_AF-A0A8R1IL01-F1
#
_entry.id   AF-A0A8R1IL01-F1
#
_cell.length_a   1.000
_cell.length_b   1.000
_cell.length_c   1.000
_cell.angle_alpha   90.00
_cell.angle_beta   90.00
_cell.angle_gamma   90.00
#
_symmetry.space_group_name_H-M   'P 1'
#
loop_
_entity.id
_entity.type
_entity.pdbx_description
1 polymer ?
#
loop_
_entity_poly.entity_id
_entity_poly.type
_entity_poly.pdbx_seq_one_letter_code
_entity_poly.pdbx_strand_id
1 'polypeptide(L)'
;MSYNYERGGYHGYNNRHRGGFHGPRINENQVPQSKHTIFIRGLPGEVTTEEIKEYIGERVGQISFDFVKQAQDRSKIFVAVRFEKREEAKEFMDT
;
A
#
# COMPACT_ATOMS: atom_id res chain seq x y z
N MET A 1 -16.59 -51.55 37.00
CA MET A 1 -17.47 -50.37 36.86
C MET A 1 -16.94 -49.50 35.72
N SER A 2 -17.74 -49.33 34.67
CA SER A 2 -17.50 -48.38 33.57
C SER A 2 -18.47 -47.22 33.72
N TYR A 3 -18.01 -45.98 33.55
CA TYR A 3 -18.88 -44.81 33.48
C TYR A 3 -18.78 -44.17 32.10
N ASN A 4 -19.91 -44.19 31.39
CA ASN A 4 -20.19 -43.41 30.19
C ASN A 4 -20.36 -41.93 30.57
N TYR A 5 -20.00 -41.02 29.65
CA TYR A 5 -20.48 -39.65 29.67
C TYR A 5 -21.09 -39.29 28.31
N GLU A 6 -22.39 -38.98 28.35
CA GLU A 6 -23.18 -38.49 27.23
C GLU A 6 -23.43 -36.97 27.33
N ARG A 7 -23.41 -36.32 26.15
CA ARG A 7 -24.19 -35.14 25.67
C ARG A 7 -23.91 -33.69 26.11
N GLY A 8 -23.89 -32.83 25.07
CA GLY A 8 -24.39 -31.44 25.02
C GLY A 8 -23.28 -30.37 24.96
N GLY A 9 -23.29 -29.32 24.14
CA GLY A 9 -24.24 -28.72 23.20
C GLY A 9 -23.63 -27.44 22.59
N TYR A 10 -24.22 -26.93 21.50
CA TYR A 10 -23.83 -25.72 20.76
C TYR A 10 -23.93 -24.43 21.60
N HIS A 11 -23.04 -23.44 21.38
CA HIS A 11 -23.35 -22.05 20.96
C HIS A 11 -22.16 -21.08 21.11
N GLY A 12 -21.89 -20.38 20.01
CA GLY A 12 -21.78 -18.92 20.02
C GLY A 12 -20.39 -18.31 20.06
N TYR A 13 -20.03 -17.57 19.00
CA TYR A 13 -19.48 -16.22 19.16
C TYR A 13 -19.98 -15.33 18.01
N ASN A 14 -20.84 -14.39 18.37
CA ASN A 14 -21.14 -13.21 17.59
C ASN A 14 -19.87 -12.37 17.42
N ASN A 15 -19.64 -11.77 16.25
CA ASN A 15 -18.99 -10.47 16.20
C ASN A 15 -19.46 -9.65 15.01
N ARG A 16 -20.43 -8.77 15.28
CA ARG A 16 -20.78 -7.63 14.45
C ARG A 16 -19.65 -6.60 14.55
N HIS A 17 -18.85 -6.43 13.51
CA HIS A 17 -18.15 -5.17 13.30
C HIS A 17 -18.34 -4.68 11.86
N ARG A 18 -19.20 -3.66 11.80
CA ARG A 18 -19.72 -2.93 10.65
C ARG A 18 -18.66 -1.94 10.17
N GLY A 19 -18.37 -1.97 8.87
CA GLY A 19 -17.96 -0.78 8.09
C GLY A 19 -16.54 -0.25 8.32
N GLY A 20 -15.56 -0.83 7.61
CA GLY A 20 -14.25 -0.22 7.39
C GLY A 20 -13.94 -0.25 5.89
N PHE A 21 -13.79 0.93 5.29
CA PHE A 21 -13.45 1.24 3.90
C PHE A 21 -12.77 0.07 3.13
N HIS A 22 -13.57 -0.73 2.41
CA HIS A 22 -13.07 -1.65 1.39
C HIS A 22 -12.99 -0.84 0.08
N GLY A 23 -11.94 -0.02 -0.03
CA GLY A 23 -11.40 0.21 -1.38
C GLY A 23 -11.07 -1.15 -1.99
N PRO A 24 -11.18 -1.33 -3.32
CA PRO A 24 -10.87 -2.61 -3.95
C PRO A 24 -9.48 -3.04 -3.47
N ARG A 25 -9.44 -4.16 -2.73
CA ARG A 25 -8.18 -4.77 -2.34
C ARG A 25 -7.48 -5.12 -3.65
N ILE A 26 -6.38 -4.43 -3.91
CA ILE A 26 -5.56 -4.66 -5.09
C ILE A 26 -5.21 -6.15 -5.05
N ASN A 27 -5.65 -6.90 -6.06
CA ASN A 27 -5.39 -8.34 -6.09
C ASN A 27 -3.89 -8.51 -6.30
N GLU A 28 -3.18 -8.98 -5.28
CA GLU A 28 -1.72 -9.18 -5.28
C GLU A 28 -1.25 -9.99 -6.50
N ASN A 29 -2.07 -10.94 -6.96
CA ASN A 29 -1.79 -11.78 -8.13
C ASN A 29 -2.09 -11.10 -9.48
N GLN A 30 -2.75 -9.95 -9.47
CA GLN A 30 -2.99 -9.09 -10.63
C GLN A 30 -2.12 -7.83 -10.60
N VAL A 31 -1.21 -7.70 -9.63
CA VAL A 31 -0.19 -6.66 -9.66
C VAL A 31 0.72 -6.99 -10.85
N PRO A 32 0.72 -6.17 -11.92
CA PRO A 32 1.63 -6.39 -13.04
C PRO A 32 3.05 -6.42 -12.49
N GLN A 33 3.91 -7.31 -13.00
CA GLN A 33 5.30 -7.41 -12.55
C GLN A 33 5.94 -6.01 -12.55
N SER A 34 6.21 -5.44 -11.37
CA SER A 34 6.74 -4.08 -11.23
C SER A 34 8.13 -4.02 -11.85
N LYS A 35 8.24 -3.43 -13.04
CA LYS A 35 9.54 -3.27 -13.74
C LYS A 35 10.15 -1.88 -13.55
N HIS A 36 9.38 -0.92 -13.05
CA HIS A 36 9.75 0.49 -12.95
C HIS A 36 9.02 1.19 -11.79
N THR A 37 8.94 0.53 -10.63
CA THR A 37 8.49 1.16 -9.39
C THR A 37 9.71 1.55 -8.56
N ILE A 38 9.80 2.79 -8.12
CA ILE A 38 10.89 3.34 -7.32
C ILE A 38 10.39 3.60 -5.90
N PHE A 39 11.08 3.05 -4.91
CA PHE A 39 10.79 3.33 -3.51
C PHE A 39 11.63 4.50 -3.00
N ILE A 40 10.97 5.57 -2.60
CA ILE A 40 11.60 6.77 -2.05
C ILE A 40 11.32 6.80 -0.54
N ARG A 41 12.39 6.94 0.26
CA ARG A 41 12.32 7.00 1.72
C ARG A 41 12.92 8.30 2.24
N GLY A 42 12.41 8.75 3.38
CA GLY A 42 13.01 9.86 4.12
C GLY A 42 12.66 11.24 3.61
N LEU A 43 11.61 11.35 2.79
CA LEU A 43 11.02 12.64 2.45
C LEU A 43 10.40 13.28 3.71
N PRO A 44 10.41 14.62 3.83
CA PRO A 44 9.78 15.32 4.95
C PRO A 44 8.30 14.98 5.08
N GLY A 45 7.81 14.94 6.31
CA GLY A 45 6.41 14.64 6.64
C GLY A 45 5.37 15.63 6.13
N GLU A 46 5.81 16.85 5.79
CA GLU A 46 4.99 17.94 5.28
C GLU A 46 4.79 17.88 3.77
N VAL A 47 5.63 17.12 3.06
CA VAL A 47 5.53 16.95 1.61
C VAL A 47 4.30 16.13 1.27
N THR A 48 3.52 16.62 0.31
CA THR A 48 2.31 15.96 -0.18
C THR A 48 2.62 15.04 -1.36
N THR A 49 1.73 14.07 -1.59
CA THR A 49 1.80 13.18 -2.76
C THR A 49 1.66 13.94 -4.08
N GLU A 50 0.91 15.04 -4.06
CA GLU A 50 0.70 15.96 -5.17
C GLU A 50 2.00 16.66 -5.54
N GLU A 51 2.71 17.24 -4.57
CA GLU A 51 4.03 17.85 -4.80
C GLU A 51 5.04 16.86 -5.38
N ILE A 52 5.06 15.61 -4.87
CA ILE A 52 5.91 14.55 -5.43
C ILE A 52 5.49 14.23 -6.87
N LYS A 53 4.19 14.16 -7.13
CA LYS A 53 3.63 13.87 -8.44
C LYS A 53 4.01 14.93 -9.46
N GLU A 54 3.90 16.20 -9.09
CA GLU A 54 4.26 17.34 -9.91
C GLU A 54 5.77 17.34 -10.16
N TYR A 55 6.60 17.25 -9.11
CA TYR A 55 8.05 17.29 -9.24
C TYR A 55 8.62 16.17 -10.12
N ILE A 56 8.15 14.94 -9.96
CA ILE A 56 8.59 13.81 -10.79
C ILE A 56 7.94 13.93 -12.18
N GLY A 57 6.68 14.36 -12.23
CA GLY A 57 5.88 14.45 -13.44
C GLY A 57 6.42 15.46 -14.46
N GLU A 58 6.95 16.59 -13.99
CA GLU A 58 7.61 17.59 -14.83
C GLU A 58 8.86 17.06 -15.55
N ARG A 59 9.51 16.03 -15.00
CA ARG A 59 10.76 15.48 -15.56
C ARG A 59 10.53 14.33 -16.52
N VAL A 60 9.64 13.40 -16.15
CA VAL A 60 9.53 12.10 -16.82
C VAL A 60 8.12 11.78 -17.30
N GLY A 61 7.16 12.67 -17.07
CA GLY A 61 5.76 12.48 -17.44
C GLY A 61 4.92 11.78 -16.38
N GLN A 62 3.78 11.22 -16.77
CA GLN A 62 2.77 10.77 -15.82
C GLN A 62 3.26 9.63 -14.93
N ILE A 63 3.10 9.81 -13.61
CA ILE A 63 3.37 8.76 -12.61
C ILE A 63 2.13 8.46 -11.76
N SER A 64 2.16 7.30 -11.11
CA SER A 64 1.19 6.85 -10.12
C SER A 64 1.89 6.39 -8.83
N PHE A 65 1.13 6.22 -7.74
CA PHE A 65 1.67 5.72 -6.48
C PHE A 65 1.12 4.33 -6.20
N ASP A 66 2.01 3.33 -6.07
CA ASP A 66 1.64 1.99 -5.62
C ASP A 66 1.46 1.95 -4.09
N PHE A 67 2.19 2.79 -3.37
CA PHE A 67 2.21 2.80 -1.90
C PHE A 67 2.59 4.18 -1.36
N VAL A 68 1.92 4.60 -0.29
CA VAL A 68 2.24 5.81 0.48
C VAL A 68 2.09 5.48 1.96
N LYS A 69 3.12 5.77 2.75
CA LYS A 69 3.12 5.58 4.20
C LYS A 69 3.82 6.73 4.90
N GLN A 70 3.19 7.25 5.94
CA GLN A 70 3.80 8.22 6.83
C GLN A 70 4.38 7.52 8.07
N ALA A 71 5.48 8.06 8.59
CA ALA A 71 6.05 7.63 9.87
C ALA A 71 5.07 7.93 11.02
N GLN A 72 5.16 7.17 12.12
CA GLN A 72 4.23 7.29 13.25
C GLN A 72 4.26 8.67 13.90
N ASP A 73 5.44 9.29 13.93
CA ASP A 73 5.69 10.65 14.42
C ASP A 73 5.37 11.74 13.38
N ARG A 74 4.93 11.35 12.17
CA ARG A 74 4.70 12.23 11.01
C ARG A 74 5.92 13.02 10.57
N SER A 75 7.13 12.64 10.96
CA SER A 75 8.34 13.36 10.56
C SER A 75 8.76 13.05 9.12
N LYS A 76 8.38 11.87 8.60
CA LYS A 76 8.81 11.34 7.32
C LYS A 76 7.69 10.67 6.56
N ILE A 77 7.80 10.67 5.23
CA ILE A 77 6.98 9.84 4.35
C ILE A 77 7.85 8.87 3.54
N PHE A 78 7.20 7.77 3.15
CA PHE A 78 7.73 6.71 2.33
C PHE A 78 6.74 6.50 1.18
N VAL A 79 7.23 6.51 -0.05
CA VAL A 79 6.38 6.39 -1.23
C VAL A 79 6.97 5.37 -2.20
N ALA A 80 6.12 4.59 -2.85
CA ALA A 80 6.47 3.79 -4.01
C ALA A 80 5.84 4.45 -5.24
N VAL A 81 6.69 5.03 -6.08
CA VAL A 81 6.31 5.73 -7.30
C VAL A 81 6.40 4.76 -8.47
N ARG A 82 5.30 4.59 -9.18
CA ARG A 82 5.22 3.76 -10.38
C ARG A 82 5.20 4.63 -11.62
N PHE A 83 6.15 4.36 -12.50
CA PHE A 83 6.28 4.99 -13.80
C PHE A 83 5.46 4.21 -14.83
N GLU A 84 5.16 4.80 -15.98
CA GLU A 84 4.50 4.08 -17.08
C GLU A 84 5.53 3.30 -17.90
N LYS A 85 6.71 3.90 -18.11
CA LYS A 85 7.80 3.29 -18.89
C LYS A 85 9.07 3.06 -18.07
N ARG A 86 9.88 2.11 -18.53
CA ARG A 86 11.18 1.80 -17.91
C ARG A 86 12.18 2.94 -18.12
N GLU A 87 12.13 3.58 -19.28
CA GLU A 87 13.02 4.67 -19.66
C GLU A 87 12.81 5.87 -18.75
N GLU A 88 11.56 6.21 -18.45
CA GLU A 88 11.17 7.28 -17.53
C GLU A 88 11.72 7.04 -16.12
N ALA A 89 11.58 5.82 -15.59
CA ALA A 89 12.16 5.47 -14.29
C ALA A 89 13.71 5.53 -14.29
N LYS A 90 14.34 5.15 -15.41
CA LYS A 90 15.80 5.22 -15.54
C LYS A 90 16.28 6.67 -15.57
N GLU A 91 15.62 7.53 -16.34
CA GLU A 91 15.94 8.96 -16.46
C GLU A 91 15.79 9.67 -15.11
N PHE A 92 14.74 9.35 -14.34
CA PHE A 92 14.56 9.89 -12.99
C PHE A 92 15.68 9.48 -12.02
N MET A 93 16.22 8.25 -12.15
CA MET A 93 17.31 7.76 -11.30
C MET A 93 18.70 8.31 -11.69
N ASP A 94 18.87 8.75 -12.93
CA ASP A 94 20.14 9.27 -13.45
C ASP A 94 20.30 10.80 -13.27
N THR A 95 19.21 11.48 -12.90
CA THR A 95 19.17 12.92 -12.61
C THR A 95 19.68 13.25 -11.20
#